data_AF-A0A2E3UMN3-F1
#
_entry.id   AF-A0A2E3UMN3-F1
#
_cell.length_a   1.000
_cell.length_b   1.000
_cell.length_c   1.000
_cell.angle_alpha   90.00
_cell.angle_beta   90.00
_cell.angle_gamma   90.00
#
_symmetry.space_group_name_H-M   'P 1'
#
loop_
_entity.id
_entity.type
_entity.pdbx_description
1 polymer ?
#
loop_
_entity_poly.entity_id
_entity_poly.type
_entity_poly.pdbx_seq_one_letter_code
_entity_poly.pdbx_strand_id
1 'polypeptide(L)'
;MNRRDFLLFRTVDSKNVADLSCEKLFMYFQDINAGFQNSPSEEGTIDDAEWWAGEPALLTSKADPERFFASVLDDLADIDSIKVKDMEWLDQGEFRVRVETMLTAFKAKGGEVVYKDL
;
A
#
# COMPACT_ATOMS: atom_id res chain seq x y z
N MET A 1 10.07 -1.40 -3.66
CA MET A 1 9.94 -0.54 -2.46
C MET A 1 9.87 -1.42 -1.21
N ASN A 2 10.45 -1.01 -0.06
CA ASN A 2 10.32 -1.73 1.22
C ASN A 2 9.23 -1.09 2.09
N ARG A 3 8.47 -1.88 2.87
CA ARG A 3 7.39 -1.38 3.75
C ARG A 3 7.85 -0.31 4.75
N ARG A 4 9.10 -0.42 5.19
CA ARG A 4 9.78 0.53 6.08
C ARG A 4 9.97 1.94 5.48
N ASP A 5 9.77 2.12 4.18
CA ASP A 5 9.90 3.43 3.51
C ASP A 5 8.69 4.33 3.79
N PHE A 6 7.48 3.76 3.84
CA PHE A 6 6.24 4.50 4.10
C PHE A 6 5.68 4.29 5.51
N LEU A 7 6.02 3.19 6.17
CA LEU A 7 5.55 2.84 7.51
C LEU A 7 6.74 2.64 8.45
N LEU A 8 6.98 3.62 9.30
CA LEU A 8 8.07 3.60 10.28
C LEU A 8 7.53 3.32 11.67
N PHE A 9 7.79 2.13 12.18
CA PHE A 9 7.45 1.76 13.54
C PHE A 9 8.46 2.34 14.54
N ARG A 10 7.95 2.95 15.59
CA ARG A 10 8.71 3.52 16.70
C ARG A 10 7.99 3.26 18.00
N THR A 11 8.72 2.87 19.03
CA THR A 11 8.17 2.81 20.38
C THR A 11 8.47 4.13 21.08
N VAL A 12 7.44 4.83 21.56
CA VAL A 12 7.55 6.10 22.28
C VAL A 12 6.76 5.97 23.58
N ASP A 13 7.42 6.17 24.73
CA ASP A 13 6.79 6.12 26.06
C ASP A 13 5.98 4.82 26.30
N SER A 14 6.61 3.67 25.99
CA SER A 14 5.98 2.33 26.07
C SER A 14 4.75 2.11 25.18
N LYS A 15 4.46 3.03 24.24
CA LYS A 15 3.43 2.88 23.21
C LYS A 15 4.06 2.61 21.85
N ASN A 16 3.45 1.72 21.07
CA ASN A 16 3.81 1.47 19.69
C ASN A 16 3.21 2.55 18.80
N VAL A 17 4.06 3.32 18.16
CA VAL A 17 3.69 4.41 17.26
C VAL A 17 4.16 4.09 15.85
N ALA A 18 3.29 4.19 14.86
CA ALA A 18 3.68 4.09 13.46
C ALA A 18 3.60 5.47 12.80
N ASP A 19 4.67 5.90 12.15
CA ASP A 19 4.62 7.04 11.23
C ASP A 19 4.25 6.54 9.83
N LEU A 20 3.18 7.07 9.28
CA LEU A 20 2.68 6.78 7.94
C LEU A 20 2.95 7.99 7.04
N SER A 21 3.80 7.83 6.02
CA SER A 21 4.00 8.85 4.98
C SER A 21 3.02 8.64 3.85
N CYS A 22 2.09 9.59 3.67
CA CYS A 22 1.13 9.55 2.58
C CYS A 22 1.79 9.71 1.20
N GLU A 23 2.90 10.45 1.08
CA GLU A 23 3.70 10.54 -0.14
C GLU A 23 4.17 9.15 -0.60
N LYS A 24 4.89 8.45 0.27
CA LYS A 24 5.49 7.16 -0.06
C LYS A 24 4.44 6.09 -0.28
N LEU A 25 3.36 6.13 0.50
CA LEU A 25 2.21 5.26 0.31
C LEU A 25 1.54 5.51 -1.05
N PHE A 26 1.41 6.78 -1.46
CA PHE A 26 0.84 7.15 -2.76
C PHE A 26 1.72 6.71 -3.92
N MET A 27 3.04 6.96 -3.85
CA MET A 27 3.99 6.47 -4.86
C MET A 27 3.89 4.95 -5.04
N TYR A 28 3.81 4.21 -3.92
CA TYR A 28 3.69 2.76 -3.98
C TYR A 28 2.32 2.31 -4.50
N PHE A 29 1.24 3.00 -4.12
CA PHE A 29 -0.09 2.75 -4.66
C PHE A 29 -0.14 2.97 -6.18
N GLN A 30 0.49 4.03 -6.69
CA GLN A 30 0.61 4.28 -8.12
C GLN A 30 1.47 3.24 -8.83
N ASP A 31 2.59 2.81 -8.24
CA ASP A 31 3.45 1.75 -8.78
C ASP A 31 2.69 0.42 -8.92
N ILE A 32 1.94 0.05 -7.87
CA ILE A 32 1.06 -1.12 -7.87
C ILE A 32 -0.02 -1.00 -8.95
N ASN A 33 -0.70 0.14 -9.02
CA ASN A 33 -1.78 0.35 -9.97
C ASN A 33 -1.25 0.38 -11.42
N ALA A 34 -0.09 0.99 -11.66
CA ALA A 34 0.57 1.01 -12.97
C ALA A 34 1.02 -0.40 -13.40
N GLY A 35 1.54 -1.22 -12.47
CA GLY A 35 1.87 -2.62 -12.73
C GLY A 35 0.63 -3.50 -12.96
N PHE A 36 -0.49 -3.18 -12.31
CA PHE A 36 -1.76 -3.88 -12.48
C PHE A 36 -2.42 -3.57 -13.84
N GLN A 37 -2.40 -2.31 -14.28
CA GLN A 37 -2.98 -1.86 -15.55
C GLN A 37 -2.13 -2.25 -16.79
N ASN A 38 -0.85 -2.59 -16.62
CA ASN A 38 0.04 -3.04 -17.69
C ASN A 38 0.01 -4.56 -17.94
N SER A 39 -0.93 -5.31 -17.35
CA SER A 39 -1.12 -6.71 -17.76
C SER A 39 -1.74 -6.73 -19.15
N PRO A 40 -1.02 -7.16 -20.21
CA PRO A 40 -1.68 -7.47 -21.46
C PRO A 40 -2.74 -8.53 -21.15
N SER A 41 -3.97 -8.27 -21.60
CA SER A 41 -4.97 -9.31 -21.73
C SER A 41 -4.41 -10.27 -22.79
N GLU A 42 -3.72 -11.33 -22.37
CA GLU A 42 -3.35 -12.43 -23.25
C GLU A 42 -4.63 -13.22 -23.60
N GLU A 43 -5.49 -12.61 -24.40
CA GLU A 43 -6.26 -13.33 -25.42
C GLU A 43 -5.35 -13.46 -26.65
N GLY A 44 -4.25 -14.19 -26.49
CA GLY A 44 -3.41 -14.62 -27.61
C GLY A 44 -4.02 -15.87 -28.21
N THR A 45 -4.58 -15.74 -29.42
CA THR A 45 -4.95 -16.90 -30.24
C THR A 45 -3.72 -17.78 -30.45
N ILE A 46 -3.83 -19.06 -30.10
CA ILE A 46 -2.79 -20.07 -30.21
C ILE A 46 -2.52 -20.33 -31.70
N ASP A 47 -1.66 -19.54 -32.32
CA ASP A 47 -0.92 -19.93 -33.51
C ASP A 47 0.31 -19.01 -33.62
N ASP A 48 1.48 -19.63 -33.77
CA ASP A 48 2.80 -19.00 -33.95
C ASP A 48 3.46 -18.33 -32.73
N ALA A 49 4.26 -19.12 -31.98
CA ALA A 49 5.66 -18.79 -31.64
C ALA A 49 6.31 -19.84 -30.70
N GLU A 50 6.81 -20.94 -31.26
CA GLU A 50 7.61 -21.96 -30.56
C GLU A 50 9.10 -21.57 -30.38
N TRP A 51 9.47 -20.28 -30.36
CA TRP A 51 10.89 -19.85 -30.36
C TRP A 51 11.33 -18.93 -29.21
N TRP A 52 10.54 -18.78 -28.14
CA TRP A 52 10.98 -18.16 -26.88
C TRP A 52 10.44 -18.87 -25.64
N ALA A 53 10.24 -20.20 -25.70
CA ALA A 53 9.76 -21.02 -24.59
C ALA A 53 10.80 -21.19 -23.48
N GLY A 54 11.06 -20.10 -22.76
CA GLY A 54 11.98 -20.03 -21.63
C GLY A 54 11.81 -18.75 -20.82
N GLU A 55 10.67 -18.07 -20.93
CA GLU A 55 10.33 -17.03 -19.97
C GLU A 55 10.15 -17.69 -18.60
N PRO A 56 10.96 -17.36 -17.57
CA PRO A 56 10.57 -17.73 -16.23
C PRO A 56 9.21 -17.08 -16.03
N ALA A 57 8.18 -17.90 -15.74
CA ALA A 57 6.87 -17.41 -15.38
C ALA A 57 7.10 -16.25 -14.43
N LEU A 58 6.80 -15.02 -14.89
CA LEU A 58 6.87 -13.84 -14.06
C LEU A 58 5.83 -14.10 -12.97
N LEU A 59 6.28 -14.73 -11.89
CA LEU A 59 5.69 -14.66 -10.57
C LEU A 59 5.90 -13.23 -10.07
N THR A 60 5.59 -12.24 -10.90
CA THR A 60 5.21 -10.91 -10.47
C THR A 60 3.96 -11.17 -9.65
N SER A 61 4.20 -11.40 -8.36
CA SER A 61 3.16 -11.53 -7.36
C SER A 61 2.29 -10.32 -7.56
N LYS A 62 1.13 -10.53 -8.21
CA LYS A 62 0.16 -9.50 -8.57
C LYS A 62 0.04 -8.61 -7.34
N ALA A 63 0.59 -7.40 -7.43
CA ALA A 63 0.49 -6.49 -6.33
C ALA A 63 -0.95 -6.02 -6.37
N ASP A 64 -1.77 -6.69 -5.57
CA ASP A 64 -3.19 -6.38 -5.46
C ASP A 64 -3.31 -5.25 -4.42
N PRO A 65 -3.88 -4.09 -4.79
CA PRO A 65 -3.95 -2.95 -3.90
C PRO A 65 -4.74 -3.30 -2.62
N GLU A 66 -5.78 -4.14 -2.71
CA GLU A 66 -6.54 -4.57 -1.53
C GLU A 66 -5.71 -5.43 -0.60
N ARG A 67 -4.96 -6.41 -1.13
CA ARG A 67 -4.00 -7.19 -0.33
C ARG A 67 -2.92 -6.33 0.30
N PHE A 68 -2.46 -5.30 -0.41
CA PHE A 68 -1.49 -4.36 0.12
C PHE A 68 -2.04 -3.63 1.35
N PHE A 69 -3.21 -2.99 1.23
CA PHE A 69 -3.84 -2.29 2.35
C PHE A 69 -4.22 -3.24 3.50
N ALA A 70 -4.65 -4.46 3.19
CA ALA A 70 -4.92 -5.49 4.20
C ALA A 70 -3.65 -5.86 4.98
N SER A 71 -2.52 -6.01 4.28
CA SER A 71 -1.22 -6.26 4.94
C SER A 71 -0.79 -5.08 5.79
N VAL A 72 -0.98 -3.84 5.34
CA VAL A 72 -0.66 -2.64 6.13
C VAL A 72 -1.54 -2.59 7.39
N LEU A 73 -2.82 -2.94 7.30
CA LEU A 73 -3.72 -3.02 8.45
C LEU A 73 -3.33 -4.11 9.46
N ASP A 74 -2.79 -5.23 8.99
CA ASP A 74 -2.29 -6.31 9.84
C ASP A 74 -1.02 -5.89 10.59
N ASP A 75 -0.08 -5.27 9.87
CA ASP A 75 1.13 -4.64 10.42
C ASP A 75 0.78 -3.54 11.46
N LEU A 76 -0.36 -2.87 11.32
CA LEU A 76 -0.87 -1.86 12.25
C LEU A 76 -1.63 -2.45 13.45
N ALA A 77 -1.88 -3.76 13.51
CA ALA A 77 -2.71 -4.36 14.56
C ALA A 77 -2.13 -4.24 15.98
N ASP A 78 -0.79 -4.18 16.10
CA ASP A 78 -0.07 -4.03 17.38
C ASP A 78 0.29 -2.57 17.70
N ILE A 79 -0.18 -1.61 16.89
CA ILE A 79 0.18 -0.20 17.00
C ILE A 79 -0.89 0.56 17.76
N ASP A 80 -0.48 1.29 18.80
CA ASP A 80 -1.37 2.12 19.61
C ASP A 80 -1.72 3.43 18.92
N SER A 81 -0.80 4.00 18.12
CA SER A 81 -1.00 5.32 17.52
C SER A 81 -0.33 5.47 16.15
N ILE A 82 -1.04 6.05 15.18
CA ILE A 82 -0.52 6.36 13.85
C ILE A 82 -0.33 7.86 13.71
N LYS A 83 0.87 8.28 13.29
CA LYS A 83 1.19 9.65 12.90
C LYS A 83 1.17 9.75 11.39
N VAL A 84 0.13 10.39 10.85
CA VAL A 84 0.00 10.63 9.41
C VAL A 84 0.85 11.85 9.03
N LYS A 85 1.69 11.69 8.00
CA LYS A 85 2.55 12.73 7.42
C LYS A 85 2.19 12.96 5.96
N ASP A 86 2.60 14.12 5.45
CA ASP A 86 2.50 14.47 4.02
C ASP A 86 1.04 14.43 3.52
N MET A 87 0.13 15.02 4.31
CA MET A 87 -1.32 14.96 4.08
C MET A 87 -1.75 15.64 2.78
N GLU A 88 -0.89 16.48 2.19
CA GLU A 88 -1.07 17.07 0.86
C GLU A 88 -1.28 16.00 -0.23
N TRP A 89 -0.75 14.78 -0.03
CA TRP A 89 -0.95 13.66 -0.95
C TRP A 89 -2.34 13.00 -0.81
N LEU A 90 -3.10 13.31 0.26
CA LEU A 90 -4.48 12.85 0.44
C LEU A 90 -5.51 13.68 -0.35
N ASP A 91 -5.08 14.58 -1.23
CA ASP A 91 -5.99 15.30 -2.15
C ASP A 91 -6.42 14.44 -3.36
N GLN A 92 -5.79 13.28 -3.54
CA GLN A 92 -6.01 12.40 -4.70
C GLN A 92 -7.18 11.44 -4.45
N GLY A 93 -8.29 11.61 -5.18
CA GLY A 93 -9.61 10.99 -4.97
C GLY A 93 -9.64 9.54 -4.46
N GLU A 94 -9.29 8.54 -5.29
CA GLU A 94 -9.40 7.12 -4.88
C GLU A 94 -8.44 6.77 -3.74
N PHE A 95 -7.22 7.27 -3.80
CA PHE A 95 -6.21 7.06 -2.77
C PHE A 95 -6.68 7.56 -1.41
N ARG A 96 -7.26 8.76 -1.38
CA ARG A 96 -7.85 9.37 -0.19
C ARG A 96 -8.90 8.44 0.42
N VAL A 97 -9.88 7.98 -0.38
CA VAL A 97 -10.94 7.10 0.11
C VAL A 97 -10.38 5.81 0.71
N ARG A 98 -9.35 5.22 0.09
CA ARG A 98 -8.70 4.01 0.59
C ARG A 98 -7.97 4.25 1.91
N VAL A 99 -7.20 5.34 2.01
CA VAL A 99 -6.49 5.69 3.24
C VAL A 99 -7.46 6.06 4.36
N GLU A 100 -8.50 6.84 4.08
CA GLU A 100 -9.53 7.17 5.07
C GLU A 100 -10.22 5.90 5.58
N THR A 101 -10.60 4.97 4.70
CA THR A 101 -11.18 3.68 5.09
C THR A 101 -10.24 2.88 5.99
N MET A 102 -8.96 2.84 5.64
CA MET A 102 -7.92 2.16 6.45
C MET A 102 -7.79 2.80 7.85
N LEU A 103 -7.71 4.13 7.92
CA LEU A 103 -7.62 4.87 9.18
C LEU A 103 -8.89 4.71 10.02
N THR A 104 -10.07 4.67 9.40
CA THR A 104 -11.34 4.40 10.08
C THR A 104 -11.36 3.00 10.66
N ALA A 105 -10.91 1.98 9.92
CA ALA A 105 -10.80 0.61 10.44
C ALA A 105 -9.81 0.53 11.62
N PHE A 106 -8.69 1.24 11.55
CA PHE A 106 -7.73 1.33 12.65
C PHE A 106 -8.32 2.03 13.89
N LYS A 107 -9.02 3.15 13.71
CA LYS A 107 -9.75 3.83 14.79
C LYS A 107 -10.82 2.93 15.43
N ALA A 108 -11.53 2.14 14.64
CA ALA A 108 -12.53 1.20 15.13
C ALA A 108 -11.92 0.08 16.00
N LYS A 109 -10.65 -0.27 15.80
CA LYS A 109 -9.89 -1.18 16.66
C LYS A 109 -9.37 -0.54 17.95
N GLY A 110 -9.58 0.77 18.14
CA GLY A 110 -9.12 1.51 19.33
C GLY A 110 -7.78 2.24 19.15
N GLY A 111 -7.22 2.25 17.94
CA GLY A 111 -5.99 2.95 17.64
C GLY A 111 -6.19 4.47 17.48
N GLU A 112 -5.23 5.26 17.95
CA GLU A 112 -5.26 6.71 17.83
C GLU A 112 -4.63 7.18 16.51
N VAL A 113 -5.29 8.07 15.77
CA VAL A 113 -4.72 8.66 14.54
C VAL A 113 -4.45 10.14 14.77
N VAL A 114 -3.18 10.51 14.68
CA VAL A 114 -2.68 11.87 14.83
C VAL A 114 -2.32 12.39 13.44
N TYR A 115 -3.05 13.38 12.97
CA TYR A 115 -2.72 14.12 11.75
C TYR A 115 -1.74 15.22 12.13
N LYS A 116 -0.51 15.15 11.63
CA LYS A 116 0.47 16.21 11.86
C LYS A 116 0.47 17.12 10.64
N ASP A 117 -0.43 18.11 10.67
CA ASP A 117 -0.33 19.31 9.85
C ASP A 117 0.92 20.06 10.32
N LEU A 118 1.80 20.41 9.38
CA LEU A 118 3.11 21.00 9.64
C LEU A 118 2.98 22.53 9.67
#